data_AF-A0A843GF93-F1
#
_entry.id   AF-A0A843GF93-F1
#
_cell.length_a   1.000
_cell.length_b   1.000
_cell.length_c   1.000
_cell.angle_alpha   90.00
_cell.angle_beta   90.00
_cell.angle_gamma   90.00
#
_symmetry.space_group_name_H-M   'P 1'
#
loop_
_entity.id
_entity.type
_entity.pdbx_description
1 polymer ?
#
loop_
_entity_poly.entity_id
_entity_poly.type
_entity_poly.pdbx_seq_one_letter_code
_entity_poly.pdbx_strand_id
1 'polypeptide(L)'
;MINGDWCASYLQRLENKFTKGKITQDKYEAAKQFIVNKISSIQNVQAEYESMTPEQKREYRIKFDKLKNEMCEYFLKIINGRVNSFRLRTSMKNYEDVNDIIQDAFITVMTYINRYNDAQATSAFAYVTQLATNSILFSLNEIKEREEKMVTGLDFYENLNTLDDPHSTDGLNKFVE
;
A
#
# COMPACT_ATOMS: atom_id res chain seq x y z
N MET A 1 13.44 -5.53 -2.25
CA MET A 1 13.58 -6.45 -1.09
C MET A 1 13.28 -7.88 -1.55
N ILE A 2 14.31 -8.71 -1.81
CA ILE A 2 14.17 -10.09 -2.33
C ILE A 2 14.75 -11.10 -1.31
N ASN A 3 14.98 -10.70 -0.06
CA ASN A 3 15.83 -11.48 0.85
C ASN A 3 15.04 -12.33 1.86
N GLY A 4 13.72 -12.39 1.73
CA GLY A 4 12.88 -13.11 2.69
C GLY A 4 12.78 -12.43 4.06
N ASP A 5 13.32 -11.23 4.26
CA ASP A 5 13.27 -10.49 5.55
C ASP A 5 11.85 -10.37 6.14
N TRP A 6 10.85 -10.31 5.26
CA TRP A 6 9.45 -10.26 5.67
C TRP A 6 8.98 -11.53 6.38
N CYS A 7 9.63 -12.68 6.16
CA CYS A 7 9.29 -13.97 6.77
C CYS A 7 9.48 -13.92 8.29
N ALA A 8 10.60 -13.37 8.77
CA ALA A 8 10.88 -13.24 10.21
C ALA A 8 9.84 -12.35 10.90
N SER A 9 9.60 -11.15 10.33
CA SER A 9 8.56 -10.22 10.82
C SER A 9 7.15 -10.81 10.72
N TYR A 10 6.89 -11.68 9.75
CA TYR A 10 5.61 -12.38 9.63
C TYR A 10 5.45 -13.42 10.75
N LEU A 11 6.45 -14.25 11.00
CA LEU A 11 6.43 -15.25 12.08
C LEU A 11 6.21 -14.61 13.45
N GLN A 12 6.91 -13.51 13.75
CA GLN A 12 6.73 -12.79 15.01
C GLN A 12 5.29 -12.27 15.18
N ARG A 13 4.72 -11.68 14.11
CA ARG A 13 3.32 -11.22 14.15
C ARG A 13 2.32 -12.38 14.25
N LEU A 14 2.62 -13.49 13.61
CA LEU A 14 1.80 -14.70 13.63
C LEU A 14 1.78 -15.29 15.05
N GLU A 15 2.93 -15.40 15.70
CA GLU A 15 3.09 -15.82 17.10
C GLU A 15 2.33 -14.89 18.04
N ASN A 16 2.50 -13.57 17.90
CA ASN A 16 1.75 -12.58 18.69
C ASN A 16 0.23 -12.68 18.51
N LYS A 17 -0.26 -13.07 17.33
CA LYS A 17 -1.70 -13.29 17.10
C LYS A 17 -2.16 -14.59 17.76
N PHE A 18 -1.35 -15.63 17.70
CA PHE A 18 -1.66 -16.93 18.31
C PHE A 18 -1.68 -16.84 19.85
N THR A 19 -0.65 -16.25 20.46
CA THR A 19 -0.57 -16.07 21.92
C THR A 19 -1.70 -15.22 22.49
N LYS A 20 -2.22 -14.27 21.69
CA LYS A 20 -3.40 -13.44 22.02
C LYS A 20 -4.74 -14.12 21.68
N GLY A 21 -4.76 -15.38 21.27
CA GLY A 21 -5.97 -16.13 20.93
C GLY A 21 -6.72 -15.60 19.69
N LYS A 22 -6.07 -14.83 18.82
CA LYS A 22 -6.71 -14.23 17.63
C LYS A 22 -6.79 -15.18 16.43
N ILE A 23 -6.08 -16.30 16.48
CA ILE A 23 -6.07 -17.33 15.44
C ILE A 23 -6.06 -18.72 16.09
N THR A 24 -6.59 -19.71 15.38
CA THR A 24 -6.60 -21.12 15.82
C THR A 24 -5.23 -21.77 15.64
N GLN A 25 -4.99 -22.87 16.35
CA GLN A 25 -3.78 -23.69 16.22
C GLN A 25 -3.55 -24.12 14.76
N ASP A 26 -4.59 -24.64 14.10
CA ASP A 26 -4.47 -25.12 12.71
C ASP A 26 -4.05 -24.01 11.74
N LYS A 27 -4.60 -22.80 11.93
CA LYS A 27 -4.23 -21.63 11.11
C LYS A 27 -2.81 -21.17 11.40
N TYR A 28 -2.40 -21.21 12.67
CA TYR A 28 -1.04 -20.88 13.08
C TYR A 28 -0.03 -21.84 12.44
N GLU A 29 -0.21 -23.15 12.58
CA GLU A 29 0.70 -24.15 12.03
C GLU A 29 0.74 -24.13 10.50
N ALA A 30 -0.42 -24.01 9.84
CA ALA A 30 -0.46 -23.90 8.38
C ALA A 30 0.30 -22.65 7.87
N ALA A 31 0.13 -21.51 8.53
CA ALA A 31 0.84 -20.28 8.17
C ALA A 31 2.34 -20.37 8.48
N LYS A 32 2.73 -20.97 9.61
CA LYS A 32 4.12 -21.20 9.98
C LYS A 32 4.81 -22.11 8.96
N GLN A 33 4.19 -23.23 8.60
CA GLN A 33 4.72 -24.16 7.60
C GLN A 33 4.89 -23.49 6.24
N PHE A 34 3.92 -22.66 5.82
CA PHE A 34 4.05 -21.87 4.61
C PHE A 34 5.31 -20.99 4.63
N ILE A 35 5.56 -20.28 5.73
CA ILE A 35 6.74 -19.41 5.83
C ILE A 35 8.05 -20.21 5.78
N VAL A 36 8.14 -21.34 6.49
CA VAL A 36 9.32 -22.21 6.46
C VAL A 36 9.58 -22.69 5.03
N ASN A 37 8.55 -23.21 4.36
CA ASN A 37 8.66 -23.67 2.97
C ASN A 37 9.08 -22.52 2.03
N LYS A 38 8.56 -21.31 2.28
CA LYS A 38 8.89 -20.13 1.48
C LYS A 38 10.34 -19.70 1.63
N ILE A 39 10.89 -19.75 2.84
CA ILE A 39 12.32 -19.46 3.10
C ILE A 39 13.19 -20.43 2.31
N SER A 40 12.92 -21.74 2.41
CA SER A 40 13.68 -22.75 1.66
C SER A 40 13.57 -22.56 0.15
N SER A 41 12.38 -22.25 -0.36
CA SER A 41 12.18 -21.96 -1.78
C SER A 41 12.97 -20.75 -2.26
N ILE A 42 13.00 -19.66 -1.49
CA ILE A 42 13.78 -18.45 -1.82
C ILE A 42 15.28 -18.78 -1.85
N GLN A 43 15.78 -19.50 -0.86
CA GLN A 43 17.20 -19.90 -0.79
C GLN A 43 17.59 -20.78 -1.98
N ASN A 44 16.74 -21.74 -2.35
CA ASN A 44 16.99 -22.61 -3.50
C ASN A 44 17.03 -21.82 -4.82
N VAL A 45 16.05 -20.94 -5.05
CA VAL A 45 16.02 -20.09 -6.25
C VAL A 45 17.23 -19.15 -6.30
N GLN A 46 17.66 -18.61 -5.16
CA GLN A 46 18.85 -17.77 -5.08
C GLN A 46 20.12 -18.56 -5.41
N ALA A 47 20.31 -19.73 -4.81
CA ALA A 47 21.46 -20.58 -5.08
C ALA A 47 21.51 -21.03 -6.55
N GLU A 48 20.36 -21.42 -7.12
CA GLU A 48 20.23 -21.75 -8.53
C GLU A 48 20.65 -20.56 -9.40
N TYR A 49 20.07 -19.38 -9.16
CA TYR A 49 20.40 -18.16 -9.89
C TYR A 49 21.89 -17.81 -9.79
N GLU A 50 22.49 -17.92 -8.61
CA GLU A 50 23.91 -17.61 -8.38
C GLU A 50 24.82 -18.55 -9.19
N SER A 51 24.46 -19.84 -9.29
CA SER A 51 25.19 -20.86 -10.05
C SER A 51 25.11 -20.73 -11.57
N MET A 52 24.15 -19.95 -12.09
CA MET A 52 23.98 -19.76 -13.54
C MET A 52 25.12 -18.98 -14.19
N THR A 53 25.43 -19.34 -15.44
CA THR A 53 26.35 -18.57 -16.29
C THR A 53 25.79 -17.18 -16.62
N PRO A 54 26.62 -16.22 -17.06
CA PRO A 54 26.13 -14.90 -17.47
C PRO A 54 25.05 -14.96 -18.55
N GLU A 55 25.16 -15.90 -19.48
CA GLU A 55 24.22 -16.10 -20.58
C GLU A 55 22.87 -16.63 -20.07
N GLN A 56 22.89 -17.62 -19.17
CA GLN A 56 21.68 -18.13 -18.52
C GLN A 56 20.99 -17.04 -17.68
N LYS A 57 21.75 -16.23 -16.93
CA LYS A 57 21.21 -15.08 -16.19
C LYS A 57 20.56 -14.04 -17.12
N ARG A 58 21.09 -13.85 -18.33
CA ARG A 58 20.51 -12.97 -19.36
C ARG A 58 19.16 -13.51 -19.84
N GLU A 59 19.10 -14.78 -20.23
CA GLU A 59 17.84 -15.42 -20.64
C GLU A 59 16.79 -15.42 -19.51
N TYR A 60 17.21 -15.71 -18.28
CA TYR A 60 16.34 -15.68 -17.11
C TYR A 60 15.73 -14.30 -16.92
N ARG A 61 16.53 -13.23 -17.01
CA ARG A 61 16.03 -11.84 -16.93
C ARG A 61 15.00 -11.52 -18.01
N ILE A 62 15.25 -11.92 -19.25
CA ILE A 62 14.30 -11.69 -20.36
C ILE A 62 12.96 -12.39 -20.08
N LYS A 63 12.99 -13.65 -19.67
CA LYS A 63 11.77 -14.41 -19.32
C LYS A 63 11.05 -13.79 -18.12
N PHE A 64 11.80 -13.41 -17.11
CA PHE A 64 11.25 -12.77 -15.91
C PHE A 64 10.61 -11.42 -16.22
N ASP A 65 11.26 -10.56 -17.01
CA ASP A 65 10.71 -9.26 -17.38
C ASP A 65 9.44 -9.40 -18.24
N LYS A 66 9.40 -10.39 -19.14
CA LYS A 66 8.17 -10.69 -19.89
C LYS A 66 7.02 -11.05 -18.95
N LEU A 67 7.24 -12.02 -18.05
CA LEU A 67 6.23 -12.43 -17.08
C LEU A 67 5.79 -11.27 -16.17
N LYS A 68 6.75 -10.47 -15.68
CA LYS A 68 6.50 -9.30 -14.85
C LYS A 68 5.60 -8.31 -15.58
N ASN A 69 5.89 -7.99 -16.84
CA ASN A 69 5.09 -7.06 -17.63
C ASN A 69 3.66 -7.57 -17.83
N GLU A 70 3.50 -8.85 -18.17
CA GLU A 70 2.17 -9.48 -18.29
C GLU A 70 1.39 -9.40 -16.97
N MET A 71 2.05 -9.72 -15.84
CA MET A 71 1.43 -9.63 -14.51
C MET A 71 1.05 -8.19 -14.14
N CYS A 72 1.88 -7.19 -14.46
CA CYS A 72 1.59 -5.78 -14.22
C CYS A 72 0.29 -5.35 -14.90
N GLU A 73 0.06 -5.76 -16.15
CA GLU A 73 -1.18 -5.46 -16.86
C GLU A 73 -2.42 -6.05 -16.17
N TYR A 74 -2.32 -7.30 -15.70
CA TYR A 74 -3.43 -7.93 -14.96
C TYR A 74 -3.69 -7.23 -13.62
N PHE A 75 -2.63 -6.84 -12.90
CA PHE A 75 -2.78 -6.10 -11.64
C PHE A 75 -3.45 -4.75 -11.85
N LEU A 76 -3.03 -3.99 -12.87
CA LEU A 76 -3.67 -2.72 -13.21
C LEU A 76 -5.14 -2.90 -13.62
N LYS A 77 -5.50 -3.97 -14.34
CA LYS A 77 -6.90 -4.29 -14.66
C LYS A 77 -7.72 -4.55 -13.40
N ILE A 78 -7.19 -5.33 -12.45
CA ILE A 78 -7.86 -5.61 -11.17
C ILE A 78 -8.04 -4.32 -10.36
N ILE A 79 -6.98 -3.52 -10.24
CA ILE A 79 -6.99 -2.25 -9.49
C ILE A 79 -8.01 -1.29 -10.10
N ASN A 80 -8.00 -1.08 -11.42
CA ASN A 80 -8.99 -0.23 -12.10
C ASN A 80 -10.42 -0.77 -11.93
N GLY A 81 -10.61 -2.09 -11.95
CA GLY A 81 -11.88 -2.72 -11.62
C GLY A 81 -12.38 -2.33 -10.21
N ARG A 82 -11.47 -2.29 -9.22
CA ARG A 82 -11.79 -1.85 -7.86
C ARG A 82 -12.06 -0.34 -7.78
N VAL A 83 -11.25 0.49 -8.41
CA VAL A 83 -11.48 1.96 -8.50
C VAL A 83 -12.87 2.25 -9.07
N ASN A 84 -13.28 1.53 -10.11
CA ASN A 84 -14.61 1.64 -10.70
C ASN A 84 -15.70 1.13 -9.75
N SER A 85 -15.48 0.00 -9.08
CA SER A 85 -16.42 -0.55 -8.07
C SER A 85 -16.64 0.41 -6.90
N PHE A 86 -15.62 1.15 -6.50
CA PHE A 86 -15.70 2.21 -5.48
C PHE A 86 -16.21 3.54 -6.04
N ARG A 87 -16.40 3.65 -7.35
CA ARG A 87 -16.86 4.86 -8.06
C ARG A 87 -15.97 6.08 -7.86
N LEU A 88 -14.67 5.87 -7.61
CA LEU A 88 -13.74 6.94 -7.22
C LEU A 88 -13.62 8.05 -8.28
N ARG A 89 -13.57 7.68 -9.56
CA ARG A 89 -13.51 8.64 -10.67
C ARG A 89 -14.74 9.57 -10.75
N THR A 90 -15.86 9.18 -10.14
CA THR A 90 -17.07 10.01 -10.09
C THR A 90 -17.29 10.68 -8.75
N SER A 91 -16.79 10.08 -7.65
CA SER A 91 -17.04 10.58 -6.30
C SER A 91 -15.95 11.53 -5.80
N MET A 92 -14.74 11.45 -6.34
CA MET A 92 -13.62 12.29 -5.93
C MET A 92 -13.52 13.53 -6.82
N LYS A 93 -13.30 14.69 -6.20
CA LYS A 93 -13.18 15.98 -6.90
C LYS A 93 -11.85 16.14 -7.63
N ASN A 94 -10.79 15.55 -7.06
CA ASN A 94 -9.44 15.62 -7.59
C ASN A 94 -9.08 14.29 -8.28
N TYR A 95 -8.86 14.35 -9.59
CA TYR A 95 -8.50 13.17 -10.37
C TYR A 95 -7.06 12.70 -10.10
N GLU A 96 -6.17 13.57 -9.63
CA GLU A 96 -4.81 13.17 -9.28
C GLU A 96 -4.79 12.26 -8.05
N ASP A 97 -5.66 12.51 -7.06
CA ASP A 97 -5.79 11.59 -5.93
C ASP A 97 -6.22 10.19 -6.37
N VAL A 98 -7.02 10.07 -7.44
CA VAL A 98 -7.39 8.76 -8.00
C VAL A 98 -6.17 8.08 -8.65
N ASN A 99 -5.30 8.83 -9.31
CA ASN A 99 -4.06 8.29 -9.88
C ASN A 99 -3.09 7.83 -8.78
N ASP A 100 -2.95 8.61 -7.71
CA ASP A 100 -2.12 8.27 -6.56
C ASP A 100 -2.64 6.98 -5.88
N ILE A 101 -3.95 6.88 -5.66
CA ILE A 101 -4.58 5.65 -5.14
C ILE A 101 -4.26 4.43 -6.02
N ILE A 102 -4.30 4.58 -7.35
CA ILE A 102 -3.97 3.48 -8.28
C ILE A 102 -2.50 3.08 -8.13
N GLN A 103 -1.60 4.05 -8.02
CA GLN A 103 -0.17 3.80 -7.86
C GLN A 103 0.13 3.12 -6.52
N ASP A 104 -0.45 3.60 -5.42
CA ASP A 104 -0.33 2.99 -4.09
C ASP A 104 -0.80 1.53 -4.09
N ALA A 105 -1.96 1.28 -4.70
CA ALA A 105 -2.50 -0.07 -4.84
C ALA A 105 -1.57 -0.98 -5.66
N PHE A 106 -1.00 -0.44 -6.74
CA PHE A 106 -0.07 -1.18 -7.59
C PHE A 106 1.23 -1.51 -6.85
N ILE A 107 1.82 -0.54 -6.15
CA ILE A 107 3.01 -0.74 -5.31
C ILE A 107 2.73 -1.76 -4.21
N THR A 108 1.58 -1.69 -3.56
CA THR A 108 1.14 -2.66 -2.54
C THR A 108 1.06 -4.06 -3.10
N VAL A 109 0.41 -4.24 -4.26
CA VAL A 109 0.32 -5.55 -4.92
C VAL A 109 1.71 -6.08 -5.24
N MET A 110 2.57 -5.28 -5.88
CA MET A 110 3.94 -5.68 -6.23
C MET A 110 4.80 -6.02 -5.01
N THR A 111 4.61 -5.31 -3.91
CA THR A 111 5.33 -5.54 -2.64
C THR A 111 4.94 -6.86 -1.97
N TYR A 112 3.67 -7.26 -2.11
CA TYR A 112 3.11 -8.40 -1.37
C TYR A 112 2.76 -9.61 -2.22
N ILE A 113 2.90 -9.55 -3.55
CA ILE A 113 2.58 -10.68 -4.44
C ILE A 113 3.41 -11.92 -4.13
N ASN A 114 4.68 -11.72 -3.73
CA ASN A 114 5.58 -12.81 -3.36
C ASN A 114 5.12 -13.58 -2.11
N ARG A 115 4.13 -13.08 -1.36
CA ARG A 115 3.55 -13.72 -0.17
C ARG A 115 2.30 -14.55 -0.49
N TYR A 116 1.90 -14.64 -1.76
CA TYR A 116 0.83 -15.53 -2.18
C TYR A 116 1.18 -16.99 -1.87
N ASN A 117 0.20 -17.73 -1.34
CA ASN A 117 0.30 -19.14 -0.99
C ASN A 117 -0.61 -19.95 -1.91
N ASP A 118 -0.02 -20.52 -2.96
CA ASP A 118 -0.70 -21.37 -3.92
C ASP A 118 -1.13 -22.73 -3.33
N ALA A 119 -0.42 -23.23 -2.33
CA ALA A 119 -0.72 -24.51 -1.66
C ALA A 119 -2.06 -24.51 -0.90
N GLN A 120 -2.61 -23.33 -0.56
CA GLN A 120 -3.89 -23.23 0.14
C GLN A 120 -5.12 -23.20 -0.78
N ALA A 121 -4.95 -23.46 -2.08
CA ALA A 121 -6.02 -23.45 -3.08
C ALA A 121 -6.84 -22.14 -3.10
N THR A 122 -6.27 -21.04 -2.60
CA THR A 122 -6.90 -19.72 -2.66
C THR A 122 -6.78 -19.15 -4.06
N SER A 123 -7.76 -18.38 -4.52
CA SER A 123 -7.67 -17.74 -5.84
C SER A 123 -6.63 -16.62 -5.84
N ALA A 124 -5.66 -16.67 -6.77
CA ALA A 124 -4.69 -15.60 -6.99
C ALA A 124 -5.38 -14.25 -7.30
N PHE A 125 -6.47 -14.29 -8.06
CA PHE A 125 -7.30 -13.11 -8.33
C PHE A 125 -7.88 -12.52 -7.04
N ALA A 126 -8.43 -13.37 -6.16
CA ALA A 126 -8.99 -12.92 -4.89
C ALA A 126 -7.90 -12.32 -3.98
N TYR A 127 -6.72 -12.93 -3.93
CA TYR A 127 -5.58 -12.43 -3.17
C TYR A 127 -5.15 -11.03 -3.63
N VAL A 128 -4.94 -10.84 -4.94
CA VAL A 128 -4.57 -9.54 -5.52
C VAL A 128 -5.67 -8.51 -5.31
N THR A 129 -6.94 -8.92 -5.48
CA THR A 129 -8.10 -8.06 -5.25
C THR A 129 -8.14 -7.55 -3.81
N GLN A 130 -7.83 -8.41 -2.83
CA GLN A 130 -7.79 -8.03 -1.43
C GLN A 130 -6.66 -7.04 -1.13
N LEU A 131 -5.46 -7.26 -1.69
CA LEU A 131 -4.34 -6.33 -1.56
C LEU A 131 -4.69 -4.95 -2.12
N ALA A 132 -5.22 -4.90 -3.34
CA ALA A 132 -5.64 -3.65 -3.98
C ALA A 132 -6.74 -2.95 -3.17
N THR A 133 -7.75 -3.70 -2.71
CA THR A 133 -8.85 -3.16 -1.90
C THR A 133 -8.35 -2.56 -0.59
N ASN A 134 -7.47 -3.26 0.13
CA ASN A 134 -6.91 -2.75 1.38
C ASN A 134 -6.09 -1.48 1.16
N SER A 135 -5.28 -1.42 0.08
CA SER A 135 -4.50 -0.23 -0.25
C SER A 135 -5.40 0.96 -0.58
N ILE A 136 -6.43 0.75 -1.41
CA ILE A 136 -7.38 1.82 -1.78
C ILE A 136 -8.05 2.40 -0.54
N LEU A 137 -8.54 1.53 0.36
CA LEU A 137 -9.16 1.99 1.61
C LEU A 137 -8.19 2.76 2.51
N PHE A 138 -6.92 2.34 2.55
CA PHE A 138 -5.88 3.04 3.29
C PHE A 138 -5.65 4.45 2.72
N SER A 139 -5.39 4.58 1.42
CA SER A 139 -5.17 5.89 0.76
C SER A 139 -6.39 6.82 0.91
N LEU A 140 -7.62 6.27 0.83
CA LEU A 140 -8.85 7.05 1.07
C LEU A 140 -8.93 7.61 2.50
N ASN A 141 -8.52 6.83 3.50
CA ASN A 141 -8.47 7.30 4.88
C ASN A 141 -7.40 8.40 5.05
N GLU A 142 -6.22 8.25 4.43
CA GLU A 142 -5.18 9.28 4.48
C GLU A 142 -5.63 10.59 3.81
N ILE A 143 -6.31 10.52 2.67
CA ILE A 143 -6.89 11.70 2.01
C ILE A 143 -7.88 12.40 2.94
N LYS A 144 -8.80 11.64 3.53
CA LYS A 144 -9.78 12.19 4.48
C LYS A 144 -9.09 12.85 5.68
N GLU A 145 -8.07 12.22 6.25
CA GLU A 145 -7.29 12.82 7.34
C GLU A 145 -6.57 14.10 6.92
N ARG A 146 -6.06 14.19 5.68
CA ARG A 146 -5.46 15.40 5.16
C ARG A 146 -6.49 16.51 4.99
N GLU A 147 -7.66 16.20 4.44
CA GLU A 147 -8.77 17.16 4.29
C GLU A 147 -9.23 17.70 5.65
N GLU A 148 -9.27 16.87 6.70
CA GLU A 148 -9.62 17.29 8.08
C GLU A 148 -8.54 18.18 8.73
N LYS A 149 -7.27 18.04 8.32
CA LYS A 149 -6.12 18.75 8.91
C LYS A 149 -5.67 19.96 8.08
N MET A 150 -6.08 20.07 6.82
CA MET A 150 -5.70 21.19 5.97
C MET A 150 -6.35 22.48 6.48
N VAL A 151 -5.51 23.39 6.98
CA VAL A 151 -5.85 24.82 7.04
C VAL A 151 -6.03 25.26 5.59
N THR A 152 -7.26 25.48 5.19
CA THR A 152 -7.52 26.03 3.86
C THR A 152 -6.97 27.45 3.80
N GLY A 153 -6.63 27.96 2.62
CA GLY A 153 -6.22 29.36 2.47
C GLY A 153 -7.26 30.34 3.03
N LEU A 154 -8.54 29.94 3.07
CA LEU A 154 -9.64 30.66 3.72
C LEU A 154 -9.51 30.67 5.25
N ASP A 155 -9.19 29.54 5.89
CA ASP A 155 -8.90 29.49 7.33
C ASP A 155 -7.70 30.38 7.70
N PHE A 156 -6.71 30.52 6.81
CA PHE A 156 -5.62 31.48 6.98
C PHE A 156 -6.10 32.95 6.94
N TYR A 157 -7.00 33.30 6.01
CA TYR A 157 -7.60 34.65 5.94
C TYR A 157 -8.58 34.94 7.09
N GLU A 158 -9.38 33.97 7.52
CA GLU A 158 -10.28 34.10 8.66
C GLU A 158 -9.51 34.29 9.98
N ASN A 159 -8.36 33.62 10.13
CA ASN A 159 -7.48 33.81 11.28
C ASN A 159 -6.65 35.10 11.23
N LEU A 160 -6.34 35.63 10.03
CA LEU A 160 -5.66 36.93 9.89
C LEU A 160 -6.52 38.11 10.36
N ASN A 161 -7.83 38.06 10.20
CA ASN A 161 -8.75 39.12 10.65
C ASN A 161 -9.01 39.13 12.17
N THR A 162 -8.36 38.24 12.94
CA THR A 162 -8.39 38.27 14.42
C THR A 162 -7.15 38.89 15.04
N LEU A 163 -6.13 39.22 14.24
CA LEU A 163 -5.10 40.16 14.64
C LEU A 163 -5.62 41.54 14.24
N ASP A 164 -6.18 42.25 15.20
CA ASP A 164 -6.31 43.71 15.17
C ASP A 164 -5.09 44.26 14.43
N ASP A 165 -5.33 44.94 13.30
CA ASP A 165 -4.29 45.67 12.61
C ASP A 165 -3.62 46.59 13.66
N PRO A 166 -2.35 46.34 14.05
CA PRO A 166 -1.66 47.15 15.05
C PRO A 166 -1.41 48.59 14.55
N HIS A 167 -1.80 48.88 13.31
CA HIS A 167 -1.75 50.19 12.68
C HIS A 167 -3.14 50.74 12.29
N SER A 168 -4.25 50.12 12.71
CA SER A 168 -5.57 50.73 12.52
C SER A 168 -5.68 52.00 13.38
N THR A 169 -5.53 53.14 12.74
CA THR A 169 -5.53 54.49 13.33
C THR A 169 -6.90 54.95 13.83
N ASP A 170 -7.88 54.06 13.96
CA ASP A 170 -9.25 54.41 14.35
C ASP A 170 -9.44 54.61 15.87
N GLY A 171 -8.39 54.36 16.68
CA GLY A 171 -8.43 54.49 18.14
C GLY A 171 -7.99 55.85 18.72
N LEU A 172 -7.46 56.78 17.92
CA LEU A 172 -6.76 57.98 18.44
C LEU A 172 -7.63 59.24 18.64
N ASN A 173 -8.93 59.22 18.30
CA ASN A 173 -9.80 60.41 18.38
C ASN A 173 -10.73 60.47 19.60
N LYS A 174 -10.46 59.75 20.69
CA LYS A 174 -11.32 59.76 21.90
C LYS A 174 -10.72 60.41 23.15
N PHE A 175 -9.58 61.08 23.06
CA PHE A 175 -8.97 61.77 24.20
C PHE A 175 -8.55 63.21 23.86
N VAL A 176 -9.50 64.00 23.36
CA VAL A 176 -9.41 65.47 23.43
C VAL A 176 -10.81 66.03 23.67
N GLU A 177 -11.21 66.07 24.95
CA GLU A 177 -12.07 67.10 25.56
C GLU A 177 -11.56 67.36 26.98
#